data_AF-A0A9E7EBJ0-F1
#
_entry.id   AF-A0A9E7EBJ0-F1
#
_cell.length_a   1.000
_cell.length_b   1.000
_cell.length_c   1.000
_cell.angle_alpha   90.00
_cell.angle_beta   90.00
_cell.angle_gamma   90.00
#
_symmetry.space_group_name_H-M   'P 1'
#
loop_
_entity.id
_entity.type
_entity.pdbx_description
1 polymer ?
#
loop_
_entity_poly.entity_id
_entity_poly.type
_entity_poly.pdbx_seq_one_letter_code
_entity_poly.pdbx_strand_id
1 'polypeptide(L)'
;MEIEIKSVLLYPSLRILPLQKIGAETPSWPELLGSKHWSGLLDPLDHSLRVFLLQCGDMCEVTGDSFIGNDDSKYRGMCRYRPSTLLYQVFFPYAANYDVKEYLYAMSHDSKKQSKESNWMGYIAVSKDAYTKLTGRREIYVVWRGTGRPPEWIEDITVSLVPLDPDNQDVQVMQGWNDIYTLKDSDPQFPCNATSAREQLLSKLSELVELYKNESLSIVCVGYSLGGALAILSSFDIVNKGLSKIEGKAEYFPVCAMVFENPKVGNKAFNDRFEELPKLRALRVRNDGDIVPYWPFSFDYVDTGSVLDIAAKKSPCLKPLVNNHDLQVVLHAVAGWNGKDADFHLEVKRSPALVNKAGGYLKDELHIPKEWWVEKNKGMVLNKGGEWSETPGWNCKSSSNGHQL
;
A
#
# COMPACT_ATOMS: atom_id res chain seq x y z
N MET A 1 -6.41 -43.86 9.07
CA MET A 1 -7.65 -43.28 9.62
C MET A 1 -7.62 -41.82 9.25
N GLU A 2 -8.21 -41.52 8.09
CA GLU A 2 -8.28 -40.19 7.49
C GLU A 2 -9.09 -39.26 8.41
N ILE A 3 -8.51 -38.12 8.76
CA ILE A 3 -9.25 -37.04 9.43
C ILE A 3 -9.48 -35.97 8.36
N GLU A 4 -10.75 -35.88 7.96
CA GLU A 4 -11.29 -34.90 7.03
C GLU A 4 -10.91 -33.47 7.40
N ILE A 5 -10.09 -32.83 6.56
CA ILE A 5 -10.01 -31.38 6.47
C ILE A 5 -11.23 -30.91 5.64
N LYS A 6 -12.40 -30.84 6.29
CA LYS A 6 -13.61 -30.21 5.73
C LYS A 6 -14.01 -29.02 6.59
N SER A 7 -13.39 -27.88 6.34
CA SER A 7 -13.98 -26.55 6.56
C SER A 7 -13.06 -25.43 6.03
N VAL A 8 -12.63 -25.56 4.77
CA VAL A 8 -12.23 -24.37 4.00
C VAL A 8 -13.52 -23.82 3.42
N LEU A 9 -14.03 -22.76 4.05
CA LEU A 9 -15.18 -22.01 3.56
C LEU A 9 -14.92 -21.59 2.11
N LEU A 10 -15.71 -22.17 1.22
CA LEU A 10 -15.94 -21.74 -0.15
C LEU A 10 -16.35 -20.26 -0.12
N TYR A 11 -15.41 -19.35 -0.37
CA TYR A 11 -15.77 -18.04 -0.86
C TYR A 11 -16.13 -18.20 -2.35
N PRO A 12 -17.36 -17.92 -2.78
CA PRO A 12 -17.67 -17.90 -4.18
C PRO A 12 -16.88 -16.75 -4.80
N SER A 13 -15.86 -17.09 -5.58
CA SER A 13 -15.37 -16.23 -6.64
C SER A 13 -16.51 -15.98 -7.63
N LEU A 14 -16.55 -14.75 -8.13
CA LEU A 14 -17.37 -14.22 -9.22
C LEU A 14 -18.77 -13.65 -8.91
N ARG A 15 -18.91 -12.39 -9.38
CA ARG A 15 -20.10 -11.58 -9.76
C ARG A 15 -20.59 -10.63 -8.66
N ILE A 16 -20.86 -9.35 -8.93
CA ILE A 16 -21.47 -8.68 -10.10
C ILE A 16 -20.88 -7.25 -10.22
N LEU A 17 -20.46 -6.82 -11.42
CA LEU A 17 -20.27 -5.39 -11.73
C LEU A 17 -21.64 -4.69 -11.61
N PRO A 18 -21.83 -3.67 -10.74
CA PRO A 18 -23.08 -2.93 -10.70
C PRO A 18 -23.32 -2.21 -12.03
N LEU A 19 -24.60 -2.03 -12.37
CA LEU A 19 -25.09 -1.37 -13.57
C LEU A 19 -24.35 -0.04 -13.84
N GLN A 20 -23.48 -0.02 -14.85
CA GLN A 20 -22.96 1.21 -15.43
C GLN A 20 -24.09 1.93 -16.20
N LYS A 21 -24.09 3.26 -16.16
CA LYS A 21 -24.94 4.08 -17.05
C LYS A 21 -24.71 3.62 -18.49
N ILE A 22 -25.78 3.21 -19.16
CA ILE A 22 -25.78 2.85 -20.58
C ILE A 22 -25.19 4.04 -21.36
N GLY A 23 -24.01 3.87 -21.97
CA GLY A 23 -23.37 4.85 -22.84
C GLY A 23 -22.02 5.45 -22.40
N ALA A 24 -21.51 5.15 -21.21
CA ALA A 24 -20.13 5.52 -20.84
C ALA A 24 -19.14 4.41 -21.25
N GLU A 25 -18.14 4.74 -22.06
CA GLU A 25 -17.04 3.81 -22.38
C GLU A 25 -16.24 3.51 -21.11
N THR A 26 -16.02 2.23 -20.82
CA THR A 26 -15.17 1.81 -19.69
C THR A 26 -13.72 2.23 -19.96
N PRO A 27 -13.05 2.94 -19.04
CA PRO A 27 -11.67 3.33 -19.26
C PRO A 27 -10.77 2.10 -19.41
N SER A 28 -9.84 2.18 -20.36
CA SER A 28 -8.84 1.13 -20.57
C SER A 28 -7.87 1.03 -19.38
N TRP A 29 -7.18 -0.11 -19.25
CA TRP A 29 -6.16 -0.28 -18.19
C TRP A 29 -5.08 0.82 -18.20
N PRO A 30 -4.51 1.23 -19.35
CA PRO A 30 -3.59 2.36 -19.38
C PRO A 30 -4.21 3.68 -18.90
N GLU A 31 -5.49 3.94 -19.16
CA GLU A 31 -6.19 5.15 -18.67
C GLU A 31 -6.42 5.10 -17.17
N LEU A 32 -6.77 3.93 -16.62
CA LEU A 32 -6.83 3.71 -15.16
C LEU A 32 -5.47 3.90 -14.49
N LEU A 33 -4.37 3.64 -15.20
CA LEU A 33 -3.00 3.92 -14.79
C LEU A 33 -2.51 5.34 -15.17
N GLY A 34 -3.41 6.23 -15.61
CA GLY A 34 -3.10 7.65 -15.78
C GLY A 34 -2.47 8.03 -17.11
N SER A 35 -2.56 7.20 -18.16
CA SER A 35 -2.01 7.53 -19.49
C SER A 35 -2.50 8.87 -20.06
N LYS A 36 -3.69 9.32 -19.63
CA LYS A 36 -4.28 10.64 -19.93
C LYS A 36 -4.45 11.51 -18.68
N HIS A 37 -3.61 11.34 -17.66
CA HIS A 37 -3.68 12.06 -16.37
C HIS A 37 -5.09 12.01 -15.73
N TRP A 38 -5.76 10.85 -15.86
CA TRP A 38 -7.14 10.63 -15.38
C TRP A 38 -8.15 11.69 -15.84
N SER A 39 -7.89 12.36 -16.98
CA SER A 39 -8.80 13.34 -17.55
C SER A 39 -10.18 12.73 -17.79
N GLY A 40 -11.22 13.35 -17.22
CA GLY A 40 -12.59 12.86 -17.28
C GLY A 40 -12.94 11.72 -16.31
N LEU A 41 -12.01 11.26 -15.46
CA LEU A 41 -12.24 10.15 -14.52
C LEU A 41 -12.35 10.58 -13.04
N LEU A 42 -12.02 11.82 -12.70
CA LEU A 42 -11.93 12.28 -11.30
C LEU A 42 -13.18 13.01 -10.80
N ASP A 43 -13.87 13.77 -11.65
CA ASP A 43 -15.08 14.53 -11.30
C ASP A 43 -16.11 14.54 -12.44
N PRO A 44 -17.21 13.76 -12.34
CA PRO A 44 -17.48 12.80 -11.26
C PRO A 44 -16.47 11.64 -11.27
N LEU A 45 -16.23 11.05 -10.10
CA LEU A 45 -15.31 9.91 -9.97
C LEU A 45 -15.87 8.70 -10.72
N ASP A 46 -15.18 8.29 -11.79
CA ASP A 46 -15.52 7.15 -12.63
C ASP A 46 -15.61 5.86 -11.80
N HIS A 47 -16.57 5.00 -12.15
CA HIS A 47 -16.84 3.77 -11.39
C HIS A 47 -15.67 2.77 -11.45
N SER A 48 -15.04 2.59 -12.61
CA SER A 48 -13.90 1.69 -12.75
C SER A 48 -12.68 2.21 -12.01
N LEU A 49 -12.43 3.52 -12.06
CA LEU A 49 -11.37 4.13 -11.26
C LEU A 49 -11.64 4.01 -9.76
N ARG A 50 -12.89 4.19 -9.32
CA ARG A 50 -13.30 4.00 -7.92
C ARG A 50 -13.02 2.58 -7.43
N VAL A 51 -13.42 1.57 -8.18
CA VAL A 51 -13.16 0.16 -7.82
C VAL A 51 -11.65 -0.11 -7.76
N PHE A 52 -10.87 0.44 -8.69
CA PHE A 52 -9.42 0.27 -8.71
C PHE A 52 -8.73 0.96 -7.53
N LEU A 53 -9.15 2.18 -7.17
CA LEU A 53 -8.68 2.88 -5.97
C LEU A 53 -9.00 2.11 -4.70
N LEU A 54 -10.22 1.57 -4.58
CA LEU A 54 -10.59 0.73 -3.42
C LEU A 54 -9.71 -0.52 -3.33
N GLN A 55 -9.41 -1.19 -4.45
CA GLN A 55 -8.47 -2.31 -4.47
C GLN A 55 -7.05 -1.89 -4.02
N CYS A 56 -6.54 -0.76 -4.49
CA CYS A 56 -5.23 -0.24 -4.08
C CYS A 56 -5.20 0.11 -2.58
N GLY A 57 -6.29 0.69 -2.07
CA GLY A 57 -6.47 0.98 -0.66
C GLY A 57 -6.53 -0.29 0.19
N ASP A 58 -7.30 -1.29 -0.23
CA ASP A 58 -7.40 -2.57 0.48
C ASP A 58 -6.05 -3.32 0.46
N MET A 59 -5.21 -3.17 -0.58
CA MET A 59 -3.81 -3.64 -0.58
C MET A 59 -2.97 -2.93 0.50
N CYS A 60 -3.15 -1.61 0.68
CA CYS A 60 -2.48 -0.89 1.76
C CYS A 60 -2.93 -1.43 3.14
N GLU A 61 -4.24 -1.67 3.31
CA GLU A 61 -4.81 -2.20 4.56
C GLU A 61 -4.22 -3.56 4.96
N VAL A 62 -3.91 -4.43 3.99
CA VAL A 62 -3.24 -5.72 4.25
C VAL A 62 -2.02 -5.53 5.15
N THR A 63 -1.27 -4.45 4.94
CA THR A 63 -0.07 -4.16 5.73
C THR A 63 -0.39 -3.76 7.17
N GLY A 64 -1.46 -3.00 7.41
CA GLY A 64 -1.92 -2.64 8.76
C GLY A 64 -2.46 -3.86 9.50
N ASP A 65 -3.31 -4.64 8.82
CA ASP A 65 -3.96 -5.82 9.38
C ASP A 65 -2.95 -6.91 9.80
N SER A 66 -1.81 -7.02 9.12
CA SER A 66 -0.81 -8.07 9.35
C SER A 66 0.40 -7.63 10.19
N PHE A 67 0.56 -6.34 10.51
CA PHE A 67 1.73 -5.85 11.23
C PHE A 67 1.68 -6.16 12.74
N ILE A 68 2.80 -6.59 13.31
CA ILE A 68 2.93 -6.81 14.76
C ILE A 68 3.47 -5.53 15.41
N GLY A 69 2.55 -4.69 15.89
CA GLY A 69 2.87 -3.42 16.55
C GLY A 69 2.95 -3.46 18.08
N ASN A 70 2.81 -4.62 18.71
CA ASN A 70 2.85 -4.77 20.17
C ASN A 70 4.29 -4.67 20.69
N ASP A 71 4.56 -3.72 21.61
CA ASP A 71 5.90 -3.48 22.17
C ASP A 71 6.41 -4.65 23.02
N ASP A 72 5.50 -5.45 23.61
CA ASP A 72 5.86 -6.61 24.42
C ASP A 72 6.14 -7.88 23.57
N SER A 73 5.88 -7.82 22.26
CA SER A 73 6.08 -8.96 21.36
C SER A 73 7.56 -9.12 21.00
N LYS A 74 8.05 -10.37 21.03
CA LYS A 74 9.39 -10.69 20.49
C LYS A 74 9.44 -10.63 18.96
N TYR A 75 8.29 -10.58 18.29
CA TYR A 75 8.14 -10.44 16.85
C TYR A 75 7.66 -9.05 16.44
N ARG A 76 7.74 -8.06 17.34
CA ARG A 76 7.47 -6.66 17.04
C ARG A 76 8.18 -6.24 15.77
N GLY A 77 7.48 -5.50 14.92
CA GLY A 77 8.03 -5.02 13.67
C GLY A 77 7.90 -5.99 12.50
N MET A 78 7.48 -7.23 12.73
CA MET A 78 7.36 -8.24 11.67
C MET A 78 5.93 -8.36 11.13
N CYS A 79 5.79 -9.06 10.01
CA CYS A 79 4.49 -9.51 9.53
C CYS A 79 4.04 -10.75 10.32
N ARG A 80 2.76 -10.82 10.68
CA ARG A 80 2.19 -11.97 11.38
C ARG A 80 2.08 -13.22 10.53
N TYR A 81 1.92 -13.06 9.22
CA TYR A 81 1.61 -14.17 8.32
C TYR A 81 2.76 -14.40 7.33
N ARG A 82 2.92 -15.65 6.91
CA ARG A 82 3.83 -16.00 5.80
C ARG A 82 3.30 -15.48 4.45
N PRO A 83 4.18 -15.20 3.48
CA PRO A 83 3.79 -14.64 2.17
C PRO A 83 2.66 -15.41 1.48
N SER A 84 2.74 -16.75 1.51
CA SER A 84 1.77 -17.63 0.82
C SER A 84 0.35 -17.59 1.40
N THR A 85 0.17 -17.13 2.64
CA THR A 85 -1.14 -17.07 3.29
C THR A 85 -1.58 -15.64 3.62
N LEU A 86 -0.69 -14.65 3.52
CA LEU A 86 -0.90 -13.27 3.94
C LEU A 86 -2.28 -12.74 3.50
N LEU A 87 -2.55 -12.76 2.20
CA LEU A 87 -3.77 -12.16 1.63
C LEU A 87 -5.06 -12.84 2.15
N TYR A 88 -5.03 -14.16 2.36
CA TYR A 88 -6.19 -14.89 2.88
C TYR A 88 -6.41 -14.65 4.38
N GLN A 89 -5.33 -14.56 5.16
CA GLN A 89 -5.42 -14.37 6.61
C GLN A 89 -6.01 -13.00 6.98
N VAL A 90 -5.84 -11.99 6.13
CA VAL A 90 -6.42 -10.65 6.32
C VAL A 90 -7.74 -10.46 5.55
N PHE A 91 -8.33 -11.53 5.00
CA PHE A 91 -9.57 -11.48 4.23
C PHE A 91 -9.53 -10.50 3.04
N PHE A 92 -8.37 -10.35 2.40
CA PHE A 92 -8.24 -9.47 1.24
C PHE A 92 -9.16 -9.95 0.11
N PRO A 93 -10.09 -9.11 -0.40
CA PRO A 93 -11.13 -9.55 -1.34
C PRO A 93 -10.59 -10.18 -2.64
N TYR A 94 -9.37 -9.81 -3.03
CA TYR A 94 -8.73 -10.29 -4.26
C TYR A 94 -7.62 -11.32 -3.99
N ALA A 95 -7.57 -11.95 -2.81
CA ALA A 95 -6.52 -12.91 -2.43
C ALA A 95 -6.37 -14.07 -3.43
N ALA A 96 -7.45 -14.49 -4.07
CA ALA A 96 -7.41 -15.54 -5.08
C ALA A 96 -6.60 -15.14 -6.34
N ASN A 97 -6.53 -13.85 -6.66
CA ASN A 97 -5.97 -13.35 -7.92
C ASN A 97 -4.47 -13.08 -7.87
N TYR A 98 -3.86 -13.00 -6.68
CA TYR A 98 -2.48 -12.56 -6.52
C TYR A 98 -1.66 -13.52 -5.66
N ASP A 99 -0.36 -13.58 -5.93
CA ASP A 99 0.66 -14.24 -5.12
C ASP A 99 1.62 -13.20 -4.56
N VAL A 100 1.93 -13.28 -3.26
CA VAL A 100 3.02 -12.49 -2.68
C VAL A 100 4.35 -13.16 -3.00
N LYS A 101 5.22 -12.43 -3.72
CA LYS A 101 6.52 -12.92 -4.20
C LYS A 101 7.68 -12.49 -3.32
N GLU A 102 7.56 -11.40 -2.58
CA GLU A 102 8.63 -10.91 -1.71
C GLU A 102 8.09 -10.04 -0.57
N TYR A 103 8.76 -10.08 0.58
CA TYR A 103 8.57 -9.10 1.65
C TYR A 103 9.71 -8.09 1.63
N LEU A 104 9.35 -6.82 1.85
CA LEU A 104 10.31 -5.72 1.93
C LEU A 104 10.53 -5.38 3.39
N TYR A 105 11.79 -5.18 3.78
CA TYR A 105 12.17 -4.77 5.13
C TYR A 105 12.98 -3.49 5.07
N ALA A 106 12.71 -2.56 5.98
CA ALA A 106 13.40 -1.29 6.08
C ALA A 106 13.97 -1.10 7.48
N MET A 107 15.09 -0.38 7.55
CA MET A 107 15.67 0.04 8.81
C MET A 107 15.00 1.33 9.27
N SER A 108 14.65 1.38 10.55
CA SER A 108 14.28 2.61 11.24
C SER A 108 15.32 2.94 12.30
N HIS A 109 15.68 4.21 12.41
CA HIS A 109 16.57 4.71 13.43
C HIS A 109 15.79 5.59 14.41
N ASP A 110 15.64 5.13 15.65
CA ASP A 110 15.11 5.94 16.74
C ASP A 110 16.24 6.80 17.29
N SER A 111 16.24 8.09 16.95
CA SER A 111 17.25 9.06 17.36
C SER A 111 17.27 9.30 18.88
N LYS A 112 16.12 9.18 19.55
CA LYS A 112 15.97 9.40 21.00
C LYS A 112 16.53 8.24 21.81
N LYS A 113 16.34 7.01 21.32
CA LYS A 113 16.82 5.78 21.99
C LYS A 113 18.18 5.29 21.46
N GLN A 114 18.71 5.93 20.41
CA GLN A 114 19.89 5.47 19.68
C GLN A 114 19.80 4.00 19.28
N SER A 115 18.59 3.54 18.94
CA SER A 115 18.30 2.15 18.60
C SER A 115 17.90 2.02 17.14
N LYS A 116 18.45 0.99 16.49
CA LYS A 116 18.05 0.57 15.16
C LYS A 116 17.02 -0.54 15.27
N GLU A 117 16.02 -0.50 14.40
CA GLU A 117 15.05 -1.59 14.28
C GLU A 117 14.92 -2.00 12.81
N SER A 118 14.79 -3.30 12.58
CA SER A 118 14.43 -3.88 11.30
C SER A 118 12.93 -4.12 11.29
N ASN A 119 12.23 -3.52 10.34
CA ASN A 119 10.77 -3.56 10.29
C ASN A 119 10.31 -4.06 8.91
N TRP A 120 9.32 -4.95 8.92
CA TRP A 120 8.57 -5.32 7.71
C TRP A 120 7.86 -4.07 7.19
N MET A 121 8.23 -3.64 5.99
CA MET A 121 7.86 -2.37 5.39
C MET A 121 6.93 -2.53 4.18
N GLY A 122 6.64 -3.75 3.75
CA GLY A 122 5.77 -3.96 2.61
C GLY A 122 5.93 -5.31 1.94
N TYR A 123 5.30 -5.46 0.79
CA TYR A 123 5.38 -6.69 0.00
C TYR A 123 5.23 -6.43 -1.49
N ILE A 124 5.69 -7.38 -2.29
CA ILE A 124 5.48 -7.41 -3.74
C ILE A 124 4.51 -8.53 -4.05
N ALA A 125 3.41 -8.20 -4.72
CA ALA A 125 2.41 -9.16 -5.17
C ALA A 125 2.30 -9.17 -6.70
N VAL A 126 2.03 -10.34 -7.29
CA VAL A 126 1.93 -10.51 -8.73
C VAL A 126 0.63 -11.24 -9.05
N SER A 127 -0.08 -10.82 -10.10
CA SER A 127 -1.27 -11.53 -10.56
C SER A 127 -0.94 -12.97 -10.92
N LYS A 128 -1.83 -13.91 -10.59
CA LYS A 128 -1.72 -15.31 -11.00
C LYS A 128 -2.08 -15.50 -12.47
N ASP A 129 -1.58 -16.56 -13.08
CA ASP A 129 -1.76 -16.84 -14.52
C ASP A 129 -3.23 -16.92 -14.95
N ALA A 130 -4.10 -17.51 -14.13
CA ALA A 130 -5.53 -17.59 -14.42
C ALA A 130 -6.16 -16.19 -14.50
N TYR A 131 -5.77 -15.28 -13.60
CA TYR A 131 -6.24 -13.89 -13.61
C TYR A 131 -5.61 -13.11 -14.76
N THR A 132 -4.31 -13.27 -15.01
CA THR A 132 -3.61 -12.64 -16.13
C THR A 132 -4.17 -13.05 -17.49
N LYS A 133 -4.53 -14.32 -17.66
CA LYS A 133 -5.21 -14.80 -18.88
C LYS A 133 -6.59 -14.17 -19.06
N LEU A 134 -7.31 -13.94 -17.95
CA LEU A 134 -8.63 -13.29 -17.97
C LEU A 134 -8.54 -11.80 -18.30
N THR A 135 -7.55 -11.09 -17.75
CA THR A 135 -7.40 -9.64 -17.89
C THR A 135 -6.53 -9.22 -19.08
N GLY A 136 -5.79 -10.16 -19.68
CA GLY A 136 -4.85 -9.93 -20.77
C GLY A 136 -3.55 -9.25 -20.33
N ARG A 137 -3.24 -9.20 -19.03
CA ARG A 137 -2.10 -8.46 -18.48
C ARG A 137 -1.55 -9.04 -17.18
N ARG A 138 -0.24 -8.84 -16.96
CA ARG A 138 0.47 -9.16 -15.73
C ARG A 138 0.59 -7.92 -14.88
N GLU A 139 -0.01 -7.96 -13.70
CA GLU A 139 0.01 -6.86 -12.75
C GLU A 139 1.00 -7.18 -11.63
N ILE A 140 1.96 -6.28 -11.40
CA ILE A 140 2.88 -6.32 -10.26
C ILE A 140 2.51 -5.18 -9.32
N TYR A 141 2.13 -5.50 -8.09
CA TYR A 141 1.88 -4.51 -7.04
C TYR A 141 3.09 -4.44 -6.11
N VAL A 142 3.58 -3.23 -5.88
CA VAL A 142 4.58 -2.92 -4.84
C VAL A 142 3.84 -2.19 -3.73
N VAL A 143 3.63 -2.84 -2.60
CA VAL A 143 2.81 -2.33 -1.50
C VAL A 143 3.72 -1.89 -0.38
N TRP A 144 3.67 -0.60 -0.03
CA TRP A 144 4.41 -0.02 1.08
C TRP A 144 3.51 0.22 2.28
N ARG A 145 3.97 -0.21 3.45
CA ARG A 145 3.27 -0.06 4.73
C ARG A 145 3.29 1.39 5.17
N GLY A 146 2.14 1.87 5.64
CA GLY A 146 2.03 3.12 6.38
C GLY A 146 2.59 3.03 7.81
N THR A 147 2.36 4.06 8.59
CA THR A 147 2.77 4.10 9.99
C THR A 147 1.70 3.44 10.86
N GLY A 148 2.08 2.46 11.69
CA GLY A 148 1.19 1.92 12.75
C GLY A 148 1.04 2.87 13.95
N ARG A 149 1.85 3.95 14.02
CA ARG A 149 1.87 4.98 15.08
C ARG A 149 2.05 6.38 14.46
N PRO A 150 1.00 6.97 13.87
CA PRO A 150 1.12 8.16 13.03
C PRO A 150 1.74 9.42 13.69
N PRO A 151 1.41 9.81 14.94
CA PRO A 151 1.92 11.07 15.50
C PRO A 151 3.39 11.02 15.91
N GLU A 152 3.87 9.85 16.35
CA GLU A 152 5.22 9.71 16.92
C GLU A 152 6.34 9.88 15.87
N TRP A 153 6.05 9.68 14.57
CA TRP A 153 7.05 9.73 13.50
C TRP A 153 7.26 11.10 12.85
N ILE A 154 6.22 11.95 12.78
CA ILE A 154 6.33 13.28 12.15
C ILE A 154 7.34 14.15 12.90
N GLU A 155 7.51 13.92 14.20
CA GLU A 155 8.48 14.63 15.05
C GLU A 155 9.93 14.14 14.88
N ASP A 156 10.13 12.89 14.44
CA ASP A 156 11.44 12.23 14.44
C ASP A 156 12.05 12.07 13.03
N ILE A 157 11.31 12.41 11.97
CA ILE A 157 11.79 12.37 10.58
C ILE A 157 12.54 13.63 10.18
N THR A 158 13.75 13.45 9.64
CA THR A 158 14.54 14.54 9.04
C THR A 158 13.90 15.06 7.76
N VAL A 159 13.46 16.32 7.79
CA VAL A 159 12.81 17.03 6.67
C VAL A 159 13.77 17.73 5.71
N SER A 160 15.08 17.54 5.87
CA SER A 160 16.06 18.08 4.92
C SER A 160 15.92 17.43 3.55
N LEU A 161 16.16 18.18 2.48
CA LEU A 161 16.20 17.67 1.12
C LEU A 161 17.58 17.08 0.82
N VAL A 162 17.61 15.90 0.19
CA VAL A 162 18.84 15.28 -0.31
C VAL A 162 18.72 14.79 -1.75
N PRO A 163 19.82 14.83 -2.52
CA PRO A 163 19.84 14.33 -3.89
C PRO A 163 19.43 12.86 -3.98
N LEU A 164 18.50 12.55 -4.87
CA LEU A 164 18.10 11.18 -5.21
C LEU A 164 18.75 10.69 -6.51
N ASP A 165 18.95 11.60 -7.46
CA ASP A 165 19.53 11.29 -8.77
C ASP A 165 21.03 11.61 -8.78
N PRO A 166 21.92 10.62 -8.98
CA PRO A 166 23.35 10.87 -9.10
C PRO A 166 23.71 11.82 -10.25
N ASP A 167 22.94 11.76 -11.34
CA ASP A 167 23.20 12.53 -12.56
C ASP A 167 22.63 13.95 -12.48
N ASN A 168 21.72 14.20 -11.54
CA ASN A 168 21.12 15.52 -11.32
C ASN A 168 20.89 15.79 -9.82
N GLN A 169 21.82 16.52 -9.21
CA GLN A 169 21.80 16.83 -7.78
C GLN A 169 20.63 17.74 -7.36
N ASP A 170 20.00 18.44 -8.30
CA ASP A 170 18.83 19.28 -8.01
C ASP A 170 17.57 18.43 -7.76
N VAL A 171 17.53 17.18 -8.24
CA VAL A 171 16.44 16.23 -7.97
C VAL A 171 16.57 15.73 -6.54
N GLN A 172 15.84 16.37 -5.63
CA GLN A 172 15.95 16.09 -4.20
C GLN A 172 14.65 15.63 -3.58
N VAL A 173 14.78 14.70 -2.63
CA VAL A 173 13.68 14.14 -1.83
C VAL A 173 13.96 14.30 -0.35
N MET A 174 12.94 14.14 0.47
CA MET A 174 13.11 14.18 1.92
C MET A 174 14.10 13.10 2.40
N GLN A 175 15.06 13.52 3.23
CA GLN A 175 16.06 12.64 3.81
C GLN A 175 15.42 11.46 4.56
N GLY A 176 14.37 11.70 5.36
CA GLY A 176 13.71 10.60 6.08
C GLY A 176 13.14 9.51 5.17
N TRP A 177 12.52 9.89 4.05
CA TRP A 177 12.04 8.91 3.06
C TRP A 177 13.19 8.15 2.43
N ASN A 178 14.25 8.88 2.05
CA ASN A 178 15.44 8.29 1.47
C ASN A 178 16.15 7.34 2.45
N ASP A 179 16.22 7.68 3.73
CA ASP A 179 16.83 6.86 4.77
C ASP A 179 16.08 5.53 4.94
N ILE A 180 14.76 5.57 5.10
CA ILE A 180 13.95 4.34 5.18
C ILE A 180 14.15 3.48 3.93
N TYR A 181 14.26 4.12 2.77
CA TYR A 181 14.41 3.42 1.50
C TYR A 181 15.80 2.81 1.29
N THR A 182 16.87 3.45 1.77
CA THR A 182 18.25 3.15 1.37
C THR A 182 19.17 2.68 2.49
N LEU A 183 18.82 2.91 3.76
CA LEU A 183 19.64 2.44 4.88
C LEU A 183 19.69 0.90 4.94
N LYS A 184 20.87 0.42 5.32
CA LYS A 184 21.18 -0.99 5.50
C LYS A 184 22.21 -1.14 6.61
N ASP A 185 22.25 -2.33 7.21
CA ASP A 185 23.23 -2.69 8.23
C ASP A 185 23.54 -4.18 8.12
N SER A 186 24.83 -4.50 8.11
CA SER A 186 25.31 -5.88 8.02
C SER A 186 25.39 -6.56 9.38
N ASP A 187 24.99 -5.89 10.46
CA ASP A 187 24.88 -6.50 11.79
C ASP A 187 23.96 -7.75 11.76
N PRO A 188 24.45 -8.93 12.19
CA PRO A 188 23.65 -10.16 12.24
C PRO A 188 22.35 -10.07 13.04
N GLN A 189 22.21 -9.07 13.93
CA GLN A 189 20.99 -8.74 14.66
C GLN A 189 19.86 -8.24 13.74
N PHE A 190 20.19 -7.63 12.60
CA PHE A 190 19.24 -7.09 11.62
C PHE A 190 19.32 -7.84 10.28
N PRO A 191 19.09 -9.16 10.27
CA PRO A 191 19.38 -9.99 9.09
C PRO A 191 18.55 -9.65 7.86
N CYS A 192 17.40 -8.99 8.03
CA CYS A 192 16.54 -8.58 6.94
C CYS A 192 16.95 -7.24 6.32
N ASN A 193 18.00 -6.59 6.85
CA ASN A 193 18.51 -5.30 6.39
C ASN A 193 20.00 -5.32 6.04
N ALA A 194 20.59 -6.51 5.81
CA ALA A 194 21.91 -6.63 5.16
C ALA A 194 21.92 -5.98 3.77
N THR A 195 20.75 -5.94 3.12
CA THR A 195 20.43 -5.11 1.96
C THR A 195 19.33 -4.12 2.31
N SER A 196 19.36 -2.95 1.68
CA SER A 196 18.34 -1.91 1.86
C SER A 196 17.00 -2.30 1.24
N ALA A 197 15.92 -1.63 1.66
CA ALA A 197 14.59 -1.84 1.07
C ALA A 197 14.60 -1.58 -0.45
N ARG A 198 15.36 -0.58 -0.89
CA ARG A 198 15.63 -0.28 -2.30
C ARG A 198 16.28 -1.46 -3.03
N GLU A 199 17.37 -2.00 -2.49
CA GLU A 199 18.07 -3.13 -3.12
C GLU A 199 17.19 -4.38 -3.19
N GLN A 200 16.43 -4.67 -2.13
CA GLN A 200 15.44 -5.77 -2.11
C GLN A 200 14.40 -5.59 -3.22
N LEU A 201 13.81 -4.40 -3.33
CA LEU A 201 12.82 -4.07 -4.34
C LEU A 201 13.37 -4.19 -5.76
N LEU A 202 14.46 -3.48 -6.07
CA LEU A 202 15.00 -3.43 -7.42
C LEU A 202 15.49 -4.80 -7.89
N SER A 203 16.07 -5.60 -6.99
CA SER A 203 16.49 -6.96 -7.29
C SER A 203 15.30 -7.84 -7.65
N LYS A 204 14.25 -7.85 -6.82
CA LYS A 204 13.06 -8.66 -7.09
C LYS A 204 12.30 -8.20 -8.33
N LEU A 205 12.16 -6.89 -8.55
CA LEU A 205 11.50 -6.38 -9.75
C LEU A 205 12.28 -6.73 -11.02
N SER A 206 13.61 -6.68 -11.00
CA SER A 206 14.42 -7.11 -12.14
C SER A 206 14.15 -8.58 -12.49
N GLU A 207 14.09 -9.47 -11.48
CA GLU A 207 13.73 -10.89 -11.66
C GLU A 207 12.33 -11.05 -12.27
N LEU A 208 11.33 -10.35 -11.75
CA LEU A 208 9.94 -10.46 -12.22
C LEU A 208 9.74 -9.87 -13.61
N VAL A 209 10.37 -8.74 -13.92
CA VAL A 209 10.30 -8.12 -15.25
C VAL A 209 10.91 -9.03 -16.31
N GLU A 210 12.05 -9.65 -16.02
CA GLU A 210 12.67 -10.62 -16.92
C GLU A 210 11.79 -11.87 -17.09
N LEU A 211 11.25 -12.40 -15.98
CA LEU A 211 10.38 -13.58 -15.99
C LEU A 211 9.14 -13.40 -16.88
N TYR A 212 8.55 -12.19 -16.87
CA TYR A 212 7.30 -11.90 -17.59
C TYR A 212 7.49 -10.99 -18.80
N LYS A 213 8.70 -10.87 -19.34
CA LYS A 213 9.02 -9.91 -20.44
C LYS A 213 8.22 -10.08 -21.72
N ASN A 214 7.62 -11.26 -21.93
CA ASN A 214 6.78 -11.57 -23.09
C ASN A 214 5.28 -11.30 -22.84
N GLU A 215 4.91 -10.81 -21.66
CA GLU A 215 3.54 -10.47 -21.29
C GLU A 215 3.31 -8.94 -21.30
N SER A 216 2.04 -8.52 -21.31
CA SER A 216 1.69 -7.11 -21.11
C SER A 216 1.82 -6.77 -19.62
N LEU A 217 2.92 -6.11 -19.24
CA LEU A 217 3.25 -5.79 -17.85
C LEU A 217 2.69 -4.42 -17.41
N SER A 218 2.46 -4.29 -16.11
CA SER A 218 2.33 -3.00 -15.43
C SER A 218 2.78 -3.13 -13.98
N ILE A 219 3.45 -2.09 -13.45
CA ILE A 219 3.79 -1.99 -12.03
C ILE A 219 2.89 -0.94 -11.38
N VAL A 220 2.25 -1.30 -10.27
CA VAL A 220 1.44 -0.39 -9.46
C VAL A 220 2.07 -0.30 -8.07
N CYS A 221 2.67 0.84 -7.76
CA CYS A 221 3.17 1.15 -6.43
C CYS A 221 2.01 1.71 -5.60
N VAL A 222 1.72 1.13 -4.45
CA VAL A 222 0.61 1.55 -3.59
C VAL A 222 1.11 1.80 -2.18
N GLY A 223 0.49 2.76 -1.51
CA GLY A 223 0.84 3.07 -0.14
C GLY A 223 -0.06 4.13 0.46
N TYR A 224 -0.15 4.10 1.78
CA TYR A 224 -0.90 5.06 2.58
C TYR A 224 0.04 5.76 3.58
N SER A 225 -0.17 7.06 3.80
CA SER A 225 0.67 7.86 4.73
C SER A 225 2.16 7.76 4.35
N LEU A 226 3.05 7.41 5.29
CA LEU A 226 4.46 7.06 5.03
C LEU A 226 4.63 6.14 3.80
N GLY A 227 3.80 5.08 3.70
CA GLY A 227 3.88 4.13 2.60
C GLY A 227 3.59 4.79 1.25
N GLY A 228 2.74 5.80 1.22
CA GLY A 228 2.45 6.56 -0.01
C GLY A 228 3.64 7.40 -0.47
N ALA A 229 4.40 7.99 0.47
CA ALA A 229 5.64 8.70 0.14
C ALA A 229 6.69 7.73 -0.45
N LEU A 230 6.85 6.55 0.15
CA LEU A 230 7.72 5.49 -0.37
C LEU A 230 7.25 4.93 -1.73
N ALA A 231 5.94 4.84 -1.97
CA ALA A 231 5.39 4.40 -3.24
C ALA A 231 5.73 5.38 -4.38
N ILE A 232 5.59 6.70 -4.16
CA ILE A 232 6.01 7.70 -5.15
C ILE A 232 7.53 7.63 -5.36
N LEU A 233 8.32 7.68 -4.26
CA LEU A 233 9.79 7.61 -4.31
C LEU A 233 10.29 6.38 -5.09
N SER A 234 9.78 5.20 -4.76
CA SER A 234 10.20 3.96 -5.41
C SER A 234 9.70 3.84 -6.85
N SER A 235 8.50 4.35 -7.18
CA SER A 235 8.02 4.38 -8.57
C SER A 235 8.92 5.21 -9.48
N PHE A 236 9.43 6.34 -8.97
CA PHE A 236 10.43 7.15 -9.63
C PHE A 236 11.71 6.35 -9.87
N ASP A 237 12.27 5.72 -8.82
CA ASP A 237 13.54 4.98 -8.91
C ASP A 237 13.43 3.78 -9.86
N ILE A 238 12.30 3.06 -9.86
CA ILE A 238 12.02 1.95 -10.79
C ILE A 238 12.14 2.40 -12.25
N VAL A 239 11.51 3.54 -12.61
CA VAL A 239 11.52 4.04 -13.99
C VAL A 239 12.85 4.70 -14.32
N ASN A 240 13.46 5.44 -13.39
CA ASN A 240 14.77 6.06 -13.58
C ASN A 240 15.88 5.02 -13.79
N LYS A 241 15.77 3.85 -13.15
CA LYS A 241 16.64 2.69 -13.38
C LYS A 241 16.35 1.92 -14.68
N GLY A 242 15.31 2.30 -15.40
CA GLY A 242 14.95 1.71 -16.69
C GLY A 242 14.26 0.35 -16.59
N LEU A 243 13.78 -0.07 -15.40
CA LEU A 243 13.12 -1.37 -15.23
C LEU A 243 11.79 -1.47 -15.98
N SER A 244 11.19 -0.35 -16.36
CA SER A 244 9.98 -0.31 -17.18
C SER A 244 10.25 -0.30 -18.68
N LYS A 245 11.52 -0.24 -19.12
CA LYS A 245 11.88 -0.25 -20.53
C LYS A 245 11.76 -1.68 -21.08
N ILE A 246 11.09 -1.82 -22.22
CA ILE A 246 10.92 -3.13 -22.86
C ILE A 246 12.18 -3.43 -23.69
N GLU A 247 12.83 -4.55 -23.39
CA GLU A 247 14.06 -4.97 -24.07
C GLU A 247 13.86 -5.03 -25.60
N GLY A 248 14.83 -4.46 -26.35
CA GLY A 248 14.78 -4.42 -27.82
C GLY A 248 13.75 -3.46 -28.42
N LYS A 249 13.02 -2.68 -27.60
CA LYS A 249 12.02 -1.71 -28.07
C LYS A 249 12.30 -0.30 -27.52
N ALA A 250 11.81 0.71 -28.24
CA ALA A 250 11.74 2.09 -27.76
C ALA A 250 10.49 2.34 -26.88
N GLU A 251 9.93 1.27 -26.31
CA GLU A 251 8.67 1.30 -25.56
C GLU A 251 8.91 1.03 -24.08
N TYR A 252 8.00 1.54 -23.27
CA TYR A 252 7.95 1.32 -21.83
C TYR A 252 6.60 0.71 -21.47
N PHE A 253 6.53 -0.11 -20.43
CA PHE A 253 5.25 -0.48 -19.84
C PHE A 253 4.88 0.49 -18.70
N PRO A 254 3.59 0.64 -18.35
CA PRO A 254 3.16 1.63 -17.36
C PRO A 254 3.66 1.33 -15.94
N VAL A 255 4.11 2.38 -15.24
CA VAL A 255 4.36 2.38 -13.79
C VAL A 255 3.48 3.46 -13.16
N CYS A 256 2.69 3.09 -12.16
CA CYS A 256 1.75 4.01 -11.53
C CYS A 256 1.85 3.95 -10.01
N ALA A 257 1.92 5.11 -9.34
CA ALA A 257 1.72 5.22 -7.91
C ALA A 257 0.23 5.54 -7.61
N MET A 258 -0.45 4.70 -6.84
CA MET A 258 -1.80 4.95 -6.33
C MET A 258 -1.73 5.06 -4.81
N VAL A 259 -1.82 6.29 -4.30
CA VAL A 259 -1.47 6.59 -2.91
C VAL A 259 -2.55 7.35 -2.17
N PHE A 260 -2.60 7.16 -0.86
CA PHE A 260 -3.65 7.69 0.02
C PHE A 260 -3.01 8.50 1.16
N GLU A 261 -3.48 9.71 1.37
CA GLU A 261 -3.04 10.61 2.44
C GLU A 261 -1.50 10.74 2.60
N ASN A 262 -0.76 10.69 1.49
CA ASN A 262 0.69 10.70 1.56
C ASN A 262 1.22 12.13 1.75
N PRO A 263 2.24 12.34 2.60
CA PRO A 263 2.96 13.60 2.67
C PRO A 263 3.73 13.87 1.36
N LYS A 264 4.18 15.10 1.17
CA LYS A 264 5.02 15.48 0.03
C LYS A 264 6.36 14.76 0.09
N VAL A 265 6.93 14.50 -1.08
CA VAL A 265 8.09 13.60 -1.24
C VAL A 265 9.38 14.36 -1.50
N GLY A 266 9.34 15.39 -2.35
CA GLY A 266 10.54 16.10 -2.77
C GLY A 266 10.27 17.51 -3.28
N ASN A 267 11.31 18.10 -3.84
CA ASN A 267 11.29 19.47 -4.33
C ASN A 267 10.70 19.59 -5.74
N LYS A 268 10.66 20.82 -6.26
CA LYS A 268 10.15 21.09 -7.62
C LYS A 268 10.91 20.31 -8.70
N ALA A 269 12.24 20.24 -8.62
CA ALA A 269 13.05 19.53 -9.60
C ALA A 269 12.78 18.02 -9.60
N PHE A 270 12.50 17.42 -8.43
CA PHE A 270 12.01 16.05 -8.34
C PHE A 270 10.68 15.86 -9.06
N ASN A 271 9.71 16.75 -8.83
CA ASN A 271 8.42 16.67 -9.52
C ASN A 271 8.54 16.86 -11.04
N ASP A 272 9.32 17.85 -11.48
CA ASP A 272 9.55 18.10 -12.91
C ASP A 272 10.17 16.86 -13.57
N ARG A 273 11.19 16.27 -12.95
CA ARG A 273 11.84 15.03 -13.42
C ARG A 273 10.86 13.84 -13.40
N PHE A 274 10.00 13.74 -12.40
CA PHE A 274 8.99 12.68 -12.30
C PHE A 274 8.03 12.72 -13.51
N GLU A 275 7.53 13.89 -13.89
CA GLU A 275 6.61 14.07 -15.02
C GLU A 275 7.26 13.81 -16.38
N GLU A 276 8.58 14.01 -16.50
CA GLU A 276 9.36 13.69 -17.70
C GLU A 276 9.57 12.19 -17.91
N LEU A 277 9.48 11.36 -16.86
CA LEU A 277 9.75 9.94 -16.96
C LEU A 277 8.65 9.21 -17.78
N PRO A 278 9.03 8.33 -18.72
CA PRO A 278 8.09 7.74 -19.67
C PRO A 278 7.11 6.80 -18.98
N LYS A 279 5.81 7.06 -19.18
CA LYS A 279 4.69 6.27 -18.64
C LYS A 279 4.72 6.07 -17.12
N LEU A 280 5.36 6.99 -16.39
CA LEU A 280 5.28 7.08 -14.94
C LEU A 280 4.15 8.04 -14.55
N ARG A 281 3.24 7.62 -13.69
CA ARG A 281 2.15 8.48 -13.20
C ARG A 281 1.93 8.27 -11.70
N ALA A 282 1.37 9.27 -11.04
CA ALA A 282 0.93 9.18 -9.65
C ALA A 282 -0.44 9.81 -9.47
N LEU A 283 -1.34 9.13 -8.76
CA LEU A 283 -2.62 9.66 -8.31
C LEU A 283 -2.67 9.62 -6.78
N ARG A 284 -2.93 10.78 -6.20
CA ARG A 284 -3.00 11.00 -4.76
C ARG A 284 -4.44 11.21 -4.35
N VAL A 285 -4.95 10.35 -3.47
CA VAL A 285 -6.24 10.53 -2.82
C VAL A 285 -6.02 11.30 -1.52
N ARG A 286 -6.71 12.44 -1.36
CA ARG A 286 -6.64 13.28 -0.15
C ARG A 286 -8.02 13.49 0.42
N ASN A 287 -8.13 13.38 1.74
CA ASN A 287 -9.35 13.60 2.47
C ASN A 287 -9.35 15.00 3.08
N ASP A 288 -10.42 15.74 2.84
CA ASP A 288 -10.63 17.05 3.40
C ASP A 288 -10.54 17.02 4.94
N GLY A 289 -9.69 17.88 5.48
CA GLY A 289 -9.41 17.96 6.92
C GLY A 289 -8.29 17.04 7.42
N ASP A 290 -7.61 16.28 6.55
CA ASP A 290 -6.32 15.67 6.88
C ASP A 290 -5.16 16.65 6.60
N ILE A 291 -4.24 16.79 7.54
CA ILE A 291 -3.07 17.67 7.44
C ILE A 291 -1.85 16.97 6.84
N VAL A 292 -1.78 15.63 6.91
CA VAL A 292 -0.60 14.86 6.50
C VAL A 292 -0.24 15.10 5.04
N PRO A 293 -1.19 15.19 4.08
CA PRO A 293 -0.87 15.42 2.68
C PRO A 293 -0.14 16.73 2.37
N TYR A 294 -0.26 17.70 3.27
CA TYR A 294 0.34 19.03 3.14
C TYR A 294 1.73 19.12 3.79
N TRP A 295 2.10 18.10 4.59
CA TRP A 295 3.39 18.03 5.26
C TRP A 295 4.50 17.58 4.30
N PRO A 296 5.72 18.14 4.39
CA PRO A 296 6.10 19.22 5.28
C PRO A 296 5.57 20.57 4.78
N PHE A 297 5.33 21.48 5.71
CA PHE A 297 4.77 22.81 5.43
C PHE A 297 5.78 23.80 4.81
N SER A 298 6.99 23.34 4.46
CA SER A 298 7.99 24.17 3.76
C SER A 298 7.59 24.39 2.30
N PHE A 299 7.94 25.57 1.78
CA PHE A 299 7.83 25.92 0.35
C PHE A 299 8.84 25.17 -0.53
N ASP A 300 9.84 24.53 0.06
CA ASP A 300 10.82 23.72 -0.68
C ASP A 300 10.22 22.42 -1.24
N TYR A 301 9.03 22.03 -0.76
CA TYR A 301 8.34 20.81 -1.13
C TYR A 301 7.09 21.08 -1.95
N VAL A 302 6.91 20.31 -3.03
CA VAL A 302 5.74 20.38 -3.90
C VAL A 302 4.96 19.06 -3.90
N ASP A 303 3.72 19.14 -4.34
CA ASP A 303 2.90 17.96 -4.63
C ASP A 303 3.42 17.24 -5.89
N THR A 304 3.38 15.90 -5.90
CA THR A 304 3.77 15.08 -7.05
C THR A 304 2.61 14.26 -7.58
N GLY A 305 2.31 14.38 -8.88
CA GLY A 305 1.21 13.68 -9.55
C GLY A 305 -0.15 14.38 -9.48
N SER A 306 -1.17 13.70 -10.02
CA SER A 306 -2.57 14.16 -10.02
C SER A 306 -3.23 13.92 -8.67
N VAL A 307 -4.29 14.67 -8.39
CA VAL A 307 -4.98 14.65 -7.09
C VAL A 307 -6.46 14.35 -7.27
N LEU A 308 -6.98 13.46 -6.44
CA LEU A 308 -8.39 13.27 -6.16
C LEU A 308 -8.69 13.73 -4.74
N ASP A 309 -9.36 14.87 -4.61
CA ASP A 309 -9.85 15.36 -3.32
C ASP A 309 -11.23 14.75 -3.01
N ILE A 310 -11.37 14.18 -1.82
CA ILE A 310 -12.61 13.63 -1.28
C ILE A 310 -12.93 14.28 0.06
N ALA A 311 -14.16 14.14 0.56
CA ALA A 311 -14.51 14.59 1.91
C ALA A 311 -15.34 13.54 2.65
N ALA A 312 -14.69 12.77 3.53
CA ALA A 312 -15.32 11.74 4.34
C ALA A 312 -16.45 12.30 5.22
N LYS A 313 -16.30 13.53 5.70
CA LYS A 313 -17.32 14.24 6.50
C LYS A 313 -18.70 14.34 5.87
N LYS A 314 -18.83 14.12 4.55
CA LYS A 314 -20.14 14.07 3.85
C LYS A 314 -20.90 12.77 4.14
N SER A 315 -20.24 11.73 4.60
CA SER A 315 -20.86 10.44 4.90
C SER A 315 -21.86 10.57 6.06
N PRO A 316 -23.12 10.17 5.90
CA PRO A 316 -24.11 10.19 6.98
C PRO A 316 -23.83 9.11 8.04
N CYS A 317 -22.95 8.15 7.75
CA CYS A 317 -22.60 7.05 8.65
C CYS A 317 -21.50 7.41 9.66
N LEU A 318 -20.73 8.48 9.41
CA LEU A 318 -19.61 8.88 10.24
C LEU A 318 -20.05 9.83 11.36
N LYS A 319 -19.33 9.79 12.48
CA LYS A 319 -19.42 10.80 13.54
C LYS A 319 -18.91 12.15 13.02
N PRO A 320 -19.30 13.29 13.64
CA PRO A 320 -18.77 14.60 13.24
C PRO A 320 -17.25 14.73 13.42
N LEU A 321 -16.69 14.07 14.44
CA LEU A 321 -15.27 14.01 14.71
C LEU A 321 -14.75 12.62 14.37
N VAL A 322 -13.90 12.53 13.35
CA VAL A 322 -13.20 11.32 12.93
C VAL A 322 -11.72 11.63 12.75
N ASN A 323 -10.88 10.60 12.81
CA ASN A 323 -9.53 10.73 12.32
C ASN A 323 -9.57 10.78 10.79
N ASN A 324 -9.45 11.97 10.20
CA ASN A 324 -9.47 12.15 8.74
C ASN A 324 -8.31 11.45 8.04
N HIS A 325 -7.23 11.14 8.77
CA HIS A 325 -6.12 10.40 8.23
C HIS A 325 -6.45 8.92 8.09
N ASP A 326 -7.34 8.33 8.89
CA ASP A 326 -7.56 6.87 8.93
C ASP A 326 -7.92 6.29 7.55
N LEU A 327 -7.15 5.28 7.11
CA LEU A 327 -7.31 4.71 5.77
C LEU A 327 -8.73 4.15 5.53
N GLN A 328 -9.38 3.56 6.52
CA GLN A 328 -10.73 3.03 6.33
C GLN A 328 -11.79 4.13 6.26
N VAL A 329 -11.57 5.27 6.93
CA VAL A 329 -12.36 6.49 6.73
C VAL A 329 -12.21 7.01 5.30
N VAL A 330 -10.97 7.06 4.78
CA VAL A 330 -10.67 7.49 3.40
C VAL A 330 -11.31 6.56 2.37
N LEU A 331 -11.16 5.23 2.52
CA LEU A 331 -11.73 4.27 1.57
C LEU A 331 -13.25 4.20 1.64
N HIS A 332 -13.86 4.42 2.81
CA HIS A 332 -15.30 4.61 2.91
C HIS A 332 -15.76 5.84 2.13
N ALA A 333 -15.00 6.95 2.21
CA ALA A 333 -15.27 8.15 1.43
C ALA A 333 -15.12 7.89 -0.07
N VAL A 334 -14.05 7.24 -0.53
CA VAL A 334 -13.87 6.87 -1.96
C VAL A 334 -15.04 6.03 -2.47
N ALA A 335 -15.55 5.09 -1.68
CA ALA A 335 -16.67 4.24 -2.08
C ALA A 335 -17.97 5.03 -2.34
N GLY A 336 -18.19 6.17 -1.65
CA GLY A 336 -19.41 6.98 -1.77
C GLY A 336 -19.22 8.43 -2.22
N TRP A 337 -18.02 8.83 -2.66
CA TRP A 337 -17.73 10.18 -3.10
C TRP A 337 -18.30 10.45 -4.49
N ASN A 338 -19.30 11.34 -4.59
CA ASN A 338 -19.99 11.62 -5.84
C ASN A 338 -19.78 13.06 -6.34
N GLY A 339 -18.74 13.73 -5.81
CA GLY A 339 -18.44 15.12 -6.09
C GLY A 339 -18.79 16.05 -4.93
N LYS A 340 -18.25 17.27 -4.98
CA LYS A 340 -18.39 18.27 -3.93
C LYS A 340 -19.85 18.71 -3.74
N ASP A 341 -20.59 18.83 -4.83
CA ASP A 341 -21.95 19.37 -4.83
C ASP A 341 -23.06 18.29 -4.85
N ALA A 342 -22.69 17.01 -4.93
CA ALA A 342 -23.64 15.89 -4.96
C ALA A 342 -23.80 15.21 -3.59
N ASP A 343 -24.93 14.55 -3.35
CA ASP A 343 -25.16 13.82 -2.09
C ASP A 343 -24.27 12.57 -1.97
N PHE A 344 -23.84 12.29 -0.74
CA PHE A 344 -23.06 11.10 -0.44
C PHE A 344 -23.94 9.85 -0.48
N HIS A 345 -23.58 8.89 -1.33
CA HIS A 345 -24.14 7.55 -1.33
C HIS A 345 -23.13 6.58 -1.93
N LEU A 346 -23.10 5.35 -1.43
CA LEU A 346 -22.16 4.33 -1.90
C LEU A 346 -22.47 3.93 -3.34
N GLU A 347 -21.50 4.14 -4.24
CA GLU A 347 -21.52 3.65 -5.63
C GLU A 347 -20.91 2.24 -5.73
N VAL A 348 -20.10 1.86 -4.73
CA VAL A 348 -19.54 0.53 -4.59
C VAL A 348 -19.96 -0.02 -3.24
N LYS A 349 -20.46 -1.27 -3.23
CA LYS A 349 -20.81 -1.96 -1.99
C LYS A 349 -19.56 -2.16 -1.13
N ARG A 350 -19.42 -1.34 -0.09
CA ARG A 350 -18.37 -1.45 0.93
C ARG A 350 -19.03 -1.54 2.31
N SER A 351 -18.56 -2.48 3.13
CA SER A 351 -19.10 -2.63 4.48
C SER A 351 -18.69 -1.43 5.34
N PRO A 352 -19.64 -0.68 5.94
CA PRO A 352 -19.30 0.40 6.86
C PRO A 352 -18.46 -0.09 8.04
N ALA A 353 -18.61 -1.36 8.44
CA ALA A 353 -17.88 -1.92 9.58
C ALA A 353 -16.36 -1.82 9.45
N LEU A 354 -15.82 -1.78 8.23
CA LEU A 354 -14.39 -1.61 8.01
C LEU A 354 -13.85 -0.31 8.61
N VAL A 355 -14.65 0.76 8.65
CA VAL A 355 -14.29 2.06 9.27
C VAL A 355 -13.87 1.93 10.74
N ASN A 356 -14.45 0.98 11.48
CA ASN A 356 -14.15 0.79 12.89
C ASN A 356 -13.03 -0.26 13.13
N LYS A 357 -12.29 -0.69 12.09
CA LYS A 357 -11.19 -1.67 12.24
C LYS A 357 -10.20 -1.28 13.34
N ALA A 358 -9.65 -0.07 13.25
CA ALA A 358 -8.67 0.49 14.17
C ALA A 358 -9.19 1.71 14.95
N GLY A 359 -10.49 2.00 14.88
CA GLY A 359 -11.08 3.19 15.49
C GLY A 359 -12.56 3.04 15.82
N GLY A 360 -13.22 4.17 16.11
CA GLY A 360 -14.63 4.22 16.53
C GLY A 360 -15.38 5.37 15.89
N TYR A 361 -15.27 5.49 14.56
CA TYR A 361 -15.65 6.66 13.78
C TYR A 361 -17.07 6.57 13.19
N LEU A 362 -17.70 5.41 13.22
CA LEU A 362 -19.11 5.22 12.83
C LEU A 362 -20.06 5.71 13.93
N LYS A 363 -21.22 6.25 13.55
CA LYS A 363 -22.24 6.63 14.54
C LYS A 363 -22.74 5.42 15.34
N ASP A 364 -23.09 5.67 16.60
CA ASP A 364 -23.37 4.61 17.58
C ASP A 364 -24.66 3.82 17.25
N GLU A 365 -25.58 4.41 16.48
CA GLU A 365 -26.83 3.74 16.04
C GLU A 365 -26.57 2.59 15.04
N LEU A 366 -25.36 2.53 14.45
CA LEU A 366 -24.97 1.41 13.59
C LEU A 366 -24.58 0.16 14.39
N HIS A 367 -24.41 0.26 15.71
CA HIS A 367 -24.11 -0.86 16.62
C HIS A 367 -22.90 -1.73 16.19
N ILE A 368 -21.89 -1.10 15.58
CA ILE A 368 -20.64 -1.76 15.18
C ILE A 368 -19.57 -1.47 16.24
N PRO A 369 -18.97 -2.50 16.86
CA PRO A 369 -17.90 -2.33 17.83
C PRO A 369 -16.74 -1.51 17.26
N LYS A 370 -16.14 -0.67 18.09
CA LYS A 370 -14.91 0.06 17.77
C LYS A 370 -13.69 -0.86 17.90
N GLU A 371 -12.62 -0.53 17.18
CA GLU A 371 -11.30 -1.17 17.26
C GLU A 371 -11.39 -2.70 17.22
N TRP A 372 -12.25 -3.22 16.34
CA TRP A 372 -12.64 -4.63 16.37
C TRP A 372 -11.59 -5.54 15.71
N TRP A 373 -10.67 -4.99 14.92
CA TRP A 373 -9.59 -5.77 14.33
C TRP A 373 -8.52 -6.05 15.38
N VAL A 374 -8.66 -7.17 16.08
CA VAL A 374 -7.73 -7.62 17.11
C VAL A 374 -7.35 -9.08 16.88
N GLU A 375 -6.07 -9.37 17.04
CA GLU A 375 -5.59 -10.75 17.00
C GLU A 375 -6.09 -11.49 18.24
N LYS A 376 -6.68 -12.68 18.03
CA LYS A 376 -7.27 -13.48 19.10
C LYS A 376 -6.22 -13.73 20.18
N ASN A 377 -6.57 -13.45 21.44
CA ASN A 377 -5.68 -13.61 22.60
C ASN A 377 -4.30 -12.91 22.43
N LYS A 378 -4.24 -11.84 21.61
CA LYS A 378 -3.01 -11.14 21.24
C LYS A 378 -1.93 -12.06 20.60
N GLY A 379 -2.35 -13.14 19.93
CA GLY A 379 -1.45 -14.09 19.28
C GLY A 379 -0.90 -15.19 20.21
N MET A 380 -1.34 -15.23 21.48
CA MET A 380 -0.99 -16.33 22.38
C MET A 380 -1.81 -17.58 22.04
N VAL A 381 -1.15 -18.73 21.98
CA VAL A 381 -1.77 -20.03 21.69
C VAL A 381 -1.37 -21.08 22.74
N LEU A 382 -2.31 -21.95 23.09
CA LEU A 382 -2.09 -23.09 23.98
C LEU A 382 -1.49 -24.25 23.18
N ASN A 383 -0.29 -24.69 23.53
CA ASN A 383 0.36 -25.83 22.89
C ASN A 383 -0.15 -27.17 23.47
N LYS A 384 0.23 -28.30 22.83
CA LYS A 384 -0.19 -29.65 23.26
C LYS A 384 0.29 -30.04 24.67
N GLY A 385 1.33 -29.37 25.18
CA GLY A 385 1.86 -29.56 26.53
C GLY A 385 1.12 -28.74 27.60
N GLY A 386 0.14 -27.92 27.22
CA GLY A 386 -0.62 -27.08 28.15
C GLY A 386 0.04 -25.73 28.47
N GLU A 387 1.11 -25.36 27.76
CA GLU A 387 1.78 -24.06 27.92
C GLU A 387 1.31 -23.06 26.87
N TRP A 388 1.28 -21.78 27.25
CA TRP A 388 0.96 -20.68 26.34
C TRP A 388 2.22 -20.09 25.72
N SER A 389 2.23 -19.91 24.41
CA SER A 389 3.31 -19.22 23.70
C SER A 389 2.76 -18.34 22.57
N GLU A 390 3.52 -17.31 22.20
CA GLU A 390 3.17 -16.43 21.09
C GLU A 390 3.41 -17.13 19.74
N THR A 391 2.44 -17.01 18.83
CA THR A 391 2.61 -17.47 17.44
C THR A 391 3.75 -16.71 16.76
N PRO A 392 4.67 -17.41 16.07
CA PRO A 392 5.76 -16.76 15.37
C PRO A 392 5.31 -15.75 14.31
N GLY A 393 5.88 -14.54 14.35
CA GLY A 393 5.89 -13.64 13.20
C GLY A 393 6.83 -14.16 12.12
N TRP A 394 6.54 -13.82 10.86
CA TRP A 394 7.37 -14.16 9.71
C TRP A 394 8.54 -13.18 9.57
N ASN A 395 9.75 -13.71 9.39
CA ASN A 395 10.94 -12.90 9.14
C ASN A 395 11.76 -13.50 7.98
N CYS A 396 12.73 -12.75 7.45
CA CYS A 396 13.57 -13.22 6.34
C CYS A 396 14.40 -14.49 6.66
N LYS A 397 14.61 -14.82 7.95
CA LYS A 397 15.31 -16.03 8.40
C LYS A 397 14.40 -17.25 8.53
N SER A 398 13.06 -17.11 8.47
CA SER A 398 12.15 -18.26 8.62
C SER A 398 12.10 -19.16 7.38
N SER A 399 12.73 -18.76 6.27
CA SER A 399 12.89 -19.60 5.07
C SER A 399 13.91 -20.73 5.24
N SER A 400 14.84 -20.64 6.20
CA SER A 400 15.89 -21.64 6.42
C SER A 400 15.53 -22.72 7.44
N ASN A 401 14.52 -22.49 8.29
CA ASN A 401 14.04 -23.45 9.27
C ASN A 401 12.64 -23.93 8.87
N GLY A 402 12.58 -25.00 8.05
CA GLY A 402 11.37 -25.58 7.47
C GLY A 402 10.36 -26.19 8.45
N HIS A 403 10.11 -25.56 9.59
CA HIS A 403 9.06 -25.91 10.54
C HIS A 403 8.35 -24.64 11.00
N GLN A 404 7.17 -24.39 10.44
CA GLN A 404 6.09 -23.71 11.15
C GLN A 404 4.76 -24.03 10.46
N LEU A 405 3.86 -24.58 11.28
CA LEU A 405 2.62 -25.30 10.96
C LEU A 405 1.66 -24.52 10.05
#